data_AF-A0A960I246-F1
#
_entry.id   AF-A0A960I246-F1
#
_cell.length_a   1.000
_cell.length_b   1.000
_cell.length_c   1.000
_cell.angle_alpha   90.00
_cell.angle_beta   90.00
_cell.angle_gamma   90.00
#
_symmetry.space_group_name_H-M   'P 1'
#
loop_
_entity.id
_entity.type
_entity.pdbx_description
1 polymer ?
#
loop_
_entity_poly.entity_id
_entity_poly.type
_entity_poly.pdbx_seq_one_letter_code
_entity_poly.pdbx_strand_id
1 'polypeptide(L)'
;MTVTDLRPIDTTPASKLRGPDNRWRPTRAGLLNVWQYEDETFQFEKGRLVLYGPNGSGKTMALELLFPYLLDANAQPARLSTAGGNERGGLWSRVSGYEEINGKVGYLWAEFRRDTGTGPEYFTCGTRLETRSSGGRQSWFTTDRCIGGDLSLFDTNRVPLTVAALRERLEGHGKVWGDDVRGYKTAVRTTIFAGFSEDRYQALIDGLLAVRKQSITDGLTDKRLNELLTEGLPALDAHELDQVARGFEQLDSRRATIEVLELAVKTAGALDRRVVTYARGALRASAAIVSAAETRHDRVTKERNANETALTEAEESISKAKRRSGRLVDRERELKGKDLAIRASAQYKSIDELDARRQTAERSEETARREAGHADRTEEAAAKAEQEAASDQTEVDRTASVATETARGLAVDARRAALDMTVGDDLAKAATAYQNAVEIKEKAIDEVRSKLTAVNLATQHRTYADNAR
;
A
#
# COMPACT_ATOMS: atom_id res chain seq x y z
N MET A 1 82.54 32.87 -34.58
CA MET A 1 81.71 32.25 -35.63
C MET A 1 82.14 30.80 -35.76
N THR A 2 81.49 29.91 -35.02
CA THR A 2 81.75 28.47 -35.07
C THR A 2 80.97 27.88 -36.23
N VAL A 3 81.69 27.44 -37.25
CA VAL A 3 81.19 26.63 -38.35
C VAL A 3 80.66 25.34 -37.74
N THR A 4 79.35 25.17 -37.76
CA THR A 4 78.69 23.93 -37.37
C THR A 4 79.08 22.87 -38.39
N ASP A 5 80.00 21.96 -38.02
CA ASP A 5 80.28 20.74 -38.76
C ASP A 5 78.97 19.95 -38.89
N LEU A 6 78.32 20.08 -40.05
CA LEU A 6 77.26 19.19 -40.47
C LEU A 6 77.89 17.80 -40.60
N ARG A 7 77.60 16.93 -39.62
CA ARG A 7 77.89 15.50 -39.73
C ARG A 7 77.39 15.03 -41.11
N PRO A 8 78.18 14.27 -41.89
CA PRO A 8 77.68 13.64 -43.09
C PRO A 8 76.44 12.84 -42.68
N ILE A 9 75.28 13.16 -43.26
CA ILE A 9 74.14 12.26 -43.20
C ILE A 9 74.67 10.96 -43.78
N ASP A 10 74.62 9.89 -42.98
CA ASP A 10 74.97 8.55 -43.41
C ASP A 10 74.18 8.24 -44.69
N THR A 11 74.81 8.40 -45.86
CA THR A 11 74.22 8.20 -47.19
C THR A 11 74.16 6.71 -47.51
N THR A 12 73.79 5.91 -46.51
CA THR A 12 73.43 4.51 -46.68
C THR A 12 71.90 4.32 -46.70
N PRO A 13 71.10 4.95 -47.60
CA PRO A 13 69.71 4.55 -47.82
C PRO A 13 69.60 3.33 -48.75
N ALA A 14 70.71 2.82 -49.30
CA ALA A 14 70.67 1.83 -50.37
C ALA A 14 70.30 0.40 -49.93
N SER A 15 70.53 0.02 -48.66
CA SER A 15 70.22 -1.34 -48.17
C SER A 15 68.79 -1.48 -47.65
N LYS A 16 68.20 -0.41 -47.08
CA LYS A 16 66.88 -0.46 -46.43
C LYS A 16 65.68 -0.26 -47.36
N LEU A 17 65.90 0.19 -48.61
CA LEU A 17 64.86 0.29 -49.64
C LEU A 17 64.84 -0.93 -50.59
N ARG A 18 65.67 -1.95 -50.33
CA ARG A 18 65.58 -3.19 -51.10
C ARG A 18 64.28 -3.90 -50.72
N GLY A 19 63.32 -3.87 -51.65
CA GLY A 19 62.17 -4.78 -51.58
C GLY A 19 62.63 -6.25 -51.54
N PRO A 20 61.74 -7.19 -51.24
CA PRO A 20 62.08 -8.59 -50.97
C PRO A 20 63.00 -9.19 -52.05
N ASP A 21 63.91 -10.08 -51.63
CA ASP A 21 65.00 -10.62 -52.46
C ASP A 21 64.52 -11.33 -53.74
N ASN A 22 63.23 -11.72 -53.81
CA ASN A 22 62.60 -12.37 -54.95
C ASN A 22 61.51 -11.51 -55.65
N ARG A 23 61.63 -10.17 -55.60
CA ARG A 23 60.68 -9.27 -56.27
C ARG A 23 60.94 -9.20 -57.79
N TRP A 24 59.86 -9.18 -58.57
CA TRP A 24 59.90 -8.82 -60.00
C TRP A 24 60.42 -7.40 -60.24
N ARG A 25 61.43 -7.27 -61.09
CA ARG A 25 62.04 -6.00 -61.48
C ARG A 25 61.96 -5.83 -62.99
N PRO A 26 61.56 -4.66 -63.52
CA PRO A 26 61.62 -4.42 -64.95
C PRO A 26 63.08 -4.50 -65.41
N THR A 27 63.33 -5.22 -66.48
CA THR A 27 64.66 -5.39 -67.09
C THR A 27 64.72 -4.75 -68.46
N ARG A 28 63.64 -4.84 -69.24
CA ARG A 28 63.55 -4.27 -70.59
C ARG A 28 62.14 -3.78 -70.89
N ALA A 29 62.02 -2.84 -71.80
CA ALA A 29 60.74 -2.47 -72.39
C ALA A 29 60.97 -2.03 -73.84
N GLY A 30 60.00 -2.24 -74.73
CA GLY A 30 60.19 -1.93 -76.13
C GLY A 30 58.96 -1.39 -76.84
N LEU A 31 59.24 -0.66 -77.91
CA LEU A 31 58.31 0.01 -78.80
C LEU A 31 58.64 -0.44 -80.22
N LEU A 32 57.70 -1.11 -80.88
CA LEU A 32 57.91 -1.66 -82.22
C LEU A 32 56.85 -1.14 -83.17
N ASN A 33 57.28 -0.47 -84.24
CA ASN A 33 56.44 0.15 -85.26
C ASN A 33 55.31 1.02 -84.67
N VAL A 34 55.65 1.85 -83.68
CA VAL A 34 54.71 2.77 -83.00
C VAL A 34 55.36 4.16 -82.97
N TRP A 35 54.60 5.20 -83.32
CA TRP A 35 55.15 6.56 -83.48
C TRP A 35 56.38 6.50 -84.42
N GLN A 36 57.44 7.24 -84.12
CA GLN A 36 58.74 7.25 -84.81
C GLN A 36 59.69 6.14 -84.31
N TYR A 37 59.20 5.16 -83.52
CA TYR A 37 60.00 4.01 -83.09
C TYR A 37 59.77 2.83 -84.04
N GLU A 38 60.84 2.40 -84.72
CA GLU A 38 60.82 1.24 -85.61
C GLU A 38 60.91 -0.08 -84.81
N ASP A 39 61.97 -0.24 -84.02
CA ASP A 39 62.21 -1.39 -83.13
C ASP A 39 63.15 -0.96 -81.99
N GLU A 40 62.60 -0.21 -81.04
CA GLU A 40 63.37 0.38 -79.93
C GLU A 40 63.24 -0.46 -78.67
N THR A 41 64.37 -0.77 -78.02
CA THR A 41 64.41 -1.52 -76.75
C THR A 41 65.19 -0.75 -75.69
N PHE A 42 64.50 -0.37 -74.62
CA PHE A 42 65.07 0.26 -73.45
C PHE A 42 65.48 -0.79 -72.41
N GLN A 43 66.72 -0.71 -71.94
CA GLN A 43 67.24 -1.56 -70.86
C GLN A 43 67.17 -0.86 -69.51
N PHE A 44 66.78 -1.59 -68.48
CA PHE A 44 66.66 -1.11 -67.11
C PHE A 44 67.83 -1.66 -66.29
N GLU A 45 68.53 -0.78 -65.59
CA GLU A 45 69.56 -1.17 -64.63
C GLU A 45 68.93 -1.26 -63.24
N LYS A 46 68.88 -2.47 -62.68
CA LYS A 46 68.28 -2.75 -61.35
C LYS A 46 66.86 -2.18 -61.21
N GLY A 47 66.06 -2.27 -62.27
CA GLY A 47 64.68 -1.76 -62.30
C GLY A 47 64.56 -0.26 -62.52
N ARG A 48 65.64 0.43 -62.91
CA ARG A 48 65.66 1.89 -63.15
C ARG A 48 65.99 2.17 -64.62
N LEU A 49 65.28 3.13 -65.20
CA LEU A 49 65.51 3.62 -66.56
C LEU A 49 65.75 5.13 -66.52
N VAL A 50 66.78 5.58 -67.21
CA VAL A 50 67.05 7.01 -67.45
C VAL A 50 67.05 7.23 -68.95
N LEU A 51 66.16 8.11 -69.42
CA LEU A 51 66.12 8.54 -70.81
C LEU A 51 66.78 9.91 -70.93
N TYR A 52 67.89 10.00 -71.66
CA TYR A 52 68.64 11.23 -71.87
C TYR A 52 68.68 11.59 -73.36
N GLY A 53 68.58 12.89 -73.68
CA GLY A 53 68.66 13.38 -75.05
C GLY A 53 67.98 14.75 -75.22
N PRO A 54 68.01 15.34 -76.43
CA PRO A 54 67.41 16.65 -76.73
C PRO A 54 65.88 16.66 -76.58
N ASN A 55 65.27 17.81 -76.31
CA ASN A 55 63.82 17.95 -76.36
C ASN A 55 63.28 17.52 -77.73
N GLY A 56 62.13 16.83 -77.76
CA GLY A 56 61.56 16.27 -78.99
C GLY A 56 62.07 14.87 -79.38
N SER A 57 63.11 14.33 -78.73
CA SER A 57 63.66 13.01 -79.05
C SER A 57 62.80 11.80 -78.63
N GLY A 58 61.50 11.99 -78.37
CA GLY A 58 60.58 10.91 -78.03
C GLY A 58 60.62 10.38 -76.59
N LYS A 59 61.53 10.84 -75.71
CA LYS A 59 61.66 10.32 -74.32
C LYS A 59 60.35 10.27 -73.54
N THR A 60 59.62 11.39 -73.53
CA THR A 60 58.32 11.47 -72.87
C THR A 60 57.31 10.57 -73.57
N MET A 61 57.30 10.53 -74.90
CA MET A 61 56.41 9.65 -75.67
C MET A 61 56.60 8.17 -75.32
N ALA A 62 57.86 7.73 -75.13
CA ALA A 62 58.15 6.36 -74.71
C ALA A 62 57.55 6.06 -73.33
N LEU A 63 57.74 6.96 -72.35
CA LEU A 63 57.12 6.80 -71.03
C LEU A 63 55.59 6.89 -71.07
N GLU A 64 55.01 7.70 -71.96
CA GLU A 64 53.56 7.79 -72.23
C GLU A 64 52.95 6.50 -72.76
N LEU A 65 53.69 5.76 -73.59
CA LEU A 65 53.22 4.51 -74.18
C LEU A 65 53.53 3.28 -73.34
N LEU A 66 54.57 3.29 -72.50
CA LEU A 66 54.99 2.12 -71.73
C LEU A 66 54.33 2.03 -70.35
N PHE A 67 54.58 2.99 -69.45
CA PHE A 67 54.21 2.86 -68.04
C PHE A 67 53.35 4.03 -67.55
N PRO A 68 52.29 3.79 -66.76
CA PRO A 68 51.82 2.49 -66.25
C PRO A 68 50.86 1.76 -67.22
N TYR A 69 50.71 2.23 -68.46
CA TYR A 69 49.75 1.69 -69.43
C TYR A 69 49.87 0.17 -69.65
N LEU A 70 51.09 -0.37 -69.72
CA LEU A 70 51.32 -1.81 -69.82
C LEU A 70 50.91 -2.57 -68.54
N LEU A 71 50.80 -1.92 -67.39
CA LEU A 71 50.38 -2.54 -66.14
C LEU A 71 48.86 -2.52 -65.97
N ASP A 72 48.21 -1.40 -66.30
CA ASP A 72 46.78 -1.18 -66.01
C ASP A 72 45.86 -1.31 -67.22
N ALA A 73 46.43 -1.40 -68.44
CA ALA A 73 45.73 -1.50 -69.71
C ALA A 73 44.69 -0.38 -69.95
N ASN A 74 44.88 0.79 -69.33
CA ASN A 74 43.94 1.90 -69.44
C ASN A 74 44.45 2.97 -70.41
N ALA A 75 43.82 3.05 -71.59
CA ALA A 75 44.18 3.97 -72.67
C ALA A 75 43.57 5.38 -72.54
N GLN A 76 42.96 5.74 -71.39
CA GLN A 76 42.40 7.07 -71.19
C GLN A 76 43.48 8.16 -71.38
N PRO A 77 43.23 9.21 -72.19
CA PRO A 77 44.23 10.26 -72.47
C PRO A 77 44.89 10.86 -71.23
N ALA A 78 44.10 11.10 -70.17
CA ALA A 78 44.57 11.68 -68.91
C ALA A 78 45.56 10.78 -68.13
N ARG A 79 45.52 9.46 -68.35
CA ARG A 79 46.42 8.48 -67.70
C ARG A 79 47.69 8.25 -68.53
N LEU A 80 47.62 8.47 -69.84
CA LEU A 80 48.79 8.38 -70.72
C LEU A 80 49.72 9.57 -70.51
N SER A 81 49.17 10.77 -70.43
CA SER A 81 49.91 12.05 -70.35
C SER A 81 50.75 12.19 -69.08
N THR A 82 52.04 12.52 -69.23
CA THR A 82 52.90 12.89 -68.08
C THR A 82 52.74 14.35 -67.65
N ALA A 83 52.09 15.18 -68.47
CA ALA A 83 51.86 16.60 -68.21
C ALA A 83 50.49 16.88 -67.55
N GLY A 84 49.67 15.84 -67.33
CA GLY A 84 48.39 15.94 -66.63
C GLY A 84 47.21 16.45 -67.45
N GLY A 85 47.42 16.89 -68.70
CA GLY A 85 46.38 17.33 -69.64
C GLY A 85 46.16 16.39 -70.83
N ASN A 86 45.05 16.59 -71.57
CA ASN A 86 44.67 15.82 -72.77
C ASN A 86 45.23 16.38 -74.09
N GLU A 87 46.13 17.37 -74.02
CA GLU A 87 46.60 18.16 -75.16
C GLU A 87 47.30 17.34 -76.25
N ARG A 88 47.83 16.16 -75.91
CA ARG A 88 48.55 15.26 -76.83
C ARG A 88 47.68 14.16 -77.45
N GLY A 89 46.35 14.27 -77.35
CA GLY A 89 45.40 13.29 -77.92
C GLY A 89 45.35 11.98 -77.14
N GLY A 90 44.82 10.92 -77.76
CA GLY A 90 44.68 9.58 -77.18
C GLY A 90 45.81 8.62 -77.53
N LEU A 91 45.66 7.33 -77.18
CA LEU A 91 46.62 6.28 -77.54
C LEU A 91 46.84 6.20 -79.06
N TRP A 92 45.76 6.19 -79.84
CA TRP A 92 45.83 5.98 -81.28
C TRP A 92 46.57 7.10 -82.02
N SER A 93 46.38 8.36 -81.62
CA SER A 93 47.14 9.49 -82.18
C SER A 93 48.64 9.37 -81.94
N ARG A 94 49.03 8.89 -80.74
CA ARG A 94 50.45 8.63 -80.43
C ARG A 94 51.00 7.49 -81.27
N VAL A 95 50.22 6.43 -81.43
CA VAL A 95 50.63 5.24 -82.19
C VAL A 95 50.80 5.54 -83.68
N SER A 96 49.87 6.30 -84.25
CA SER A 96 49.90 6.67 -85.66
C SER A 96 50.95 7.73 -85.99
N GLY A 97 51.56 8.39 -84.99
CA GLY A 97 52.48 9.50 -85.25
C GLY A 97 51.76 10.83 -85.54
N TYR A 98 50.49 10.95 -85.14
CA TYR A 98 49.60 12.07 -85.49
C TYR A 98 49.30 12.17 -87.00
N GLU A 99 49.54 11.09 -87.74
CA GLU A 99 49.18 10.94 -89.15
C GLU A 99 47.92 10.08 -89.29
N GLU A 100 47.16 10.29 -90.37
CA GLU A 100 45.96 9.51 -90.72
C GLU A 100 46.35 8.18 -91.39
N ILE A 101 47.08 7.33 -90.65
CA ILE A 101 47.49 6.00 -91.13
C ILE A 101 46.52 4.93 -90.63
N ASN A 102 45.88 4.24 -91.57
CA ASN A 102 45.04 3.07 -91.30
C ASN A 102 45.83 1.76 -91.42
N GLY A 103 45.60 0.83 -90.50
CA GLY A 103 46.20 -0.52 -90.54
C GLY A 103 47.65 -0.59 -90.07
N LYS A 104 48.21 0.47 -89.45
CA LYS A 104 49.55 0.41 -88.84
C LYS A 104 49.49 -0.54 -87.65
N VAL A 105 50.28 -1.61 -87.70
CA VAL A 105 50.40 -2.60 -86.63
C VAL A 105 51.69 -2.36 -85.87
N GLY A 106 51.61 -2.24 -84.55
CA GLY A 106 52.77 -2.09 -83.68
C GLY A 106 52.62 -2.88 -82.38
N TYR A 107 53.70 -2.94 -81.61
CA TYR A 107 53.74 -3.62 -80.33
C TYR A 107 54.35 -2.74 -79.25
N LEU A 108 53.82 -2.87 -78.04
CA LEU A 108 54.39 -2.33 -76.81
C LEU A 108 54.60 -3.49 -75.85
N TRP A 109 55.74 -3.53 -75.17
CA TRP A 109 56.02 -4.61 -74.22
C TRP A 109 56.95 -4.17 -73.10
N ALA A 110 56.86 -4.88 -71.98
CA ALA A 110 57.74 -4.76 -70.83
C ALA A 110 58.10 -6.15 -70.32
N GLU A 111 59.36 -6.34 -70.00
CA GLU A 111 59.92 -7.56 -69.44
C GLU A 111 60.35 -7.31 -68.00
N PHE A 112 60.03 -8.28 -67.15
CA PHE A 112 60.38 -8.33 -65.75
C PHE A 112 61.18 -9.59 -65.48
N ARG A 113 62.14 -9.48 -64.57
CA ARG A 113 62.90 -10.61 -64.05
C ARG A 113 62.81 -10.66 -62.53
N ARG A 114 62.74 -11.85 -61.98
CA ARG A 114 63.03 -12.11 -60.55
C ARG A 114 64.10 -13.19 -60.43
N ASP A 115 64.91 -13.09 -59.39
CA ASP A 115 65.91 -14.10 -59.08
C ASP A 115 65.33 -15.03 -58.02
N THR A 116 65.06 -16.28 -58.37
CA THR A 116 64.58 -17.30 -57.43
C THR A 116 65.74 -18.23 -57.03
N GLY A 117 65.54 -19.05 -56.00
CA GLY A 117 66.53 -20.06 -55.59
C GLY A 117 66.83 -21.12 -56.66
N THR A 118 65.99 -21.24 -57.70
CA THR A 118 66.14 -22.21 -58.79
C THR A 118 66.69 -21.58 -60.08
N GLY A 119 66.82 -20.26 -60.15
CA GLY A 119 67.31 -19.53 -61.32
C GLY A 119 66.54 -18.24 -61.60
N PRO A 120 66.89 -17.48 -62.65
CA PRO A 120 66.14 -16.32 -63.06
C PRO A 120 64.81 -16.74 -63.72
N GLU A 121 63.73 -16.10 -63.33
CA GLU A 121 62.44 -16.21 -64.00
C GLU A 121 62.11 -14.92 -64.73
N TYR A 122 61.44 -15.05 -65.86
CA TYR A 122 61.05 -13.95 -66.73
C TYR A 122 59.54 -13.87 -66.86
N PHE A 123 59.03 -12.64 -66.92
CA PHE A 123 57.64 -12.35 -67.20
C PHE A 123 57.58 -11.14 -68.12
N THR A 124 57.03 -11.35 -69.31
CA THR A 124 56.85 -10.32 -70.31
C THR A 124 55.37 -10.07 -70.50
N CYS A 125 54.96 -8.80 -70.45
CA CYS A 125 53.59 -8.38 -70.73
C CYS A 125 53.59 -7.31 -71.83
N GLY A 126 52.58 -7.32 -72.68
CA GLY A 126 52.54 -6.43 -73.83
C GLY A 126 51.19 -6.36 -74.51
N THR A 127 51.12 -5.50 -75.53
CA THR A 127 49.95 -5.33 -76.37
C THR A 127 50.34 -5.17 -77.83
N ARG A 128 49.57 -5.81 -78.70
CA ARG A 128 49.54 -5.52 -80.13
C ARG A 128 48.53 -4.42 -80.38
N LEU A 129 48.93 -3.41 -81.14
CA LEU A 129 48.13 -2.26 -81.51
C LEU A 129 47.92 -2.26 -83.02
N GLU A 130 46.70 -1.99 -83.48
CA GLU A 130 46.37 -1.86 -84.90
C GLU A 130 45.51 -0.61 -85.09
N THR A 131 46.00 0.38 -85.83
CA THR A 131 45.27 1.62 -86.09
C THR A 131 44.11 1.39 -87.07
N ARG A 132 43.01 2.13 -86.87
CA ARG A 132 41.83 2.14 -87.72
C ARG A 132 41.33 3.57 -87.89
N SER A 133 40.45 3.79 -88.87
CA SER A 133 39.90 5.12 -89.19
C SER A 133 39.21 5.80 -88.01
N SER A 134 38.63 5.02 -87.09
CA SER A 134 38.03 5.48 -85.84
C SER A 134 38.69 4.85 -84.61
N GLY A 135 40.01 5.02 -84.47
CA GLY A 135 40.78 4.57 -83.31
C GLY A 135 41.68 3.37 -83.62
N GLY A 136 41.36 2.20 -83.09
CA GLY A 136 42.15 1.00 -83.32
C GLY A 136 41.75 -0.19 -82.46
N ARG A 137 42.48 -1.31 -82.63
CA ARG A 137 42.28 -2.55 -81.89
C ARG A 137 43.51 -2.91 -81.07
N GLN A 138 43.30 -3.21 -79.80
CA GLN A 138 44.31 -3.72 -78.88
C GLN A 138 44.17 -5.24 -78.73
N SER A 139 45.30 -5.95 -78.60
CA SER A 139 45.32 -7.37 -78.25
C SER A 139 46.44 -7.62 -77.25
N TRP A 140 46.06 -7.89 -76.01
CA TRP A 140 46.98 -8.06 -74.88
C TRP A 140 47.58 -9.47 -74.84
N PHE A 141 48.81 -9.58 -74.34
CA PHE A 141 49.49 -10.87 -74.16
C PHE A 141 50.43 -10.85 -72.95
N THR A 142 50.69 -12.03 -72.41
CA THR A 142 51.67 -12.30 -71.34
C THR A 142 52.44 -13.57 -71.66
N THR A 143 53.73 -13.63 -71.35
CA THR A 143 54.59 -14.81 -71.61
C THR A 143 55.76 -14.87 -70.65
N ASP A 144 56.34 -16.06 -70.48
CA ASP A 144 57.62 -16.26 -69.79
C ASP A 144 58.85 -16.10 -70.72
N ARG A 145 58.63 -15.87 -72.02
CA ARG A 145 59.70 -15.70 -73.02
C ARG A 145 60.24 -14.27 -73.09
N CYS A 146 61.53 -14.17 -73.45
CA CYS A 146 62.22 -12.91 -73.67
C CYS A 146 62.03 -12.39 -75.11
N ILE A 147 61.58 -11.15 -75.27
CA ILE A 147 61.46 -10.52 -76.61
C ILE A 147 62.85 -10.19 -77.17
N GLY A 148 63.06 -10.47 -78.45
CA GLY A 148 64.35 -10.33 -79.14
C GLY A 148 65.36 -11.44 -78.82
N GLY A 149 65.03 -12.34 -77.88
CA GLY A 149 65.74 -13.60 -77.64
C GLY A 149 64.89 -14.77 -78.14
N ASP A 150 64.08 -15.33 -77.25
CA ASP A 150 63.24 -16.52 -77.52
C ASP A 150 61.98 -16.20 -78.35
N LEU A 151 61.55 -14.94 -78.36
CA LEU A 151 60.36 -14.48 -79.07
C LEU A 151 60.67 -13.28 -79.95
N SER A 152 60.51 -13.44 -81.27
CA SER A 152 60.45 -12.31 -82.20
C SER A 152 59.00 -11.85 -82.39
N LEU A 153 58.78 -10.54 -82.42
CA LEU A 153 57.48 -9.91 -82.73
C LEU A 153 57.31 -9.58 -84.22
N PHE A 154 58.30 -9.92 -85.04
CA PHE A 154 58.27 -9.84 -86.50
C PHE A 154 58.18 -11.22 -87.15
N ASP A 155 57.57 -11.29 -88.33
CA ASP A 155 57.75 -12.42 -89.24
C ASP A 155 59.10 -12.35 -89.97
N THR A 156 59.34 -13.31 -90.87
CA THR A 156 60.57 -13.39 -91.67
C THR A 156 60.78 -12.18 -92.60
N ASN A 157 59.69 -11.47 -92.95
CA ASN A 157 59.70 -10.29 -93.82
C ASN A 157 59.79 -8.98 -93.03
N ARG A 158 60.08 -9.03 -91.71
CA ARG A 158 60.06 -7.87 -90.81
C ARG A 158 58.69 -7.19 -90.71
N VAL A 159 57.61 -7.94 -90.91
CA VAL A 159 56.24 -7.46 -90.70
C VAL A 159 55.78 -7.83 -89.28
N PRO A 160 55.19 -6.90 -88.50
CA PRO A 160 54.69 -7.18 -87.16
C PRO A 160 53.67 -8.32 -87.16
N LEU A 161 53.78 -9.25 -86.22
CA LEU A 161 52.93 -10.45 -86.20
C LEU A 161 51.43 -10.14 -86.11
N THR A 162 50.64 -11.04 -86.69
CA THR A 162 49.20 -11.09 -86.47
C THR A 162 48.88 -11.72 -85.11
N VAL A 163 47.65 -11.52 -84.62
CA VAL A 163 47.18 -12.16 -83.37
C VAL A 163 47.23 -13.70 -83.45
N ALA A 164 46.97 -14.27 -84.63
CA ALA A 164 47.04 -15.71 -84.85
C ALA A 164 48.47 -16.24 -84.76
N ALA A 165 49.41 -15.59 -85.45
CA ALA A 165 50.83 -15.97 -85.41
C ALA A 165 51.46 -15.74 -84.02
N LEU A 166 51.04 -14.67 -83.31
CA LEU A 166 51.45 -14.45 -81.92
C LEU A 166 50.96 -15.59 -81.01
N ARG A 167 49.72 -16.06 -81.20
CA ARG A 167 49.16 -17.16 -80.39
C ARG A 167 49.93 -18.46 -80.60
N GLU A 168 50.28 -18.78 -81.84
CA GLU A 168 51.11 -19.94 -82.18
C GLU A 168 52.50 -19.86 -81.52
N ARG A 169 53.16 -18.71 -81.60
CA ARG A 169 54.50 -18.52 -80.97
C ARG A 169 54.49 -18.54 -79.45
N LEU A 170 53.35 -18.26 -78.82
CA LEU A 170 53.18 -18.24 -77.37
C LEU A 170 52.61 -19.54 -76.80
N GLU A 171 52.32 -20.53 -77.65
CA GLU A 171 51.76 -21.81 -77.20
C GLU A 171 52.68 -22.50 -76.18
N GLY A 172 52.12 -22.87 -75.02
CA GLY A 172 52.86 -23.49 -73.91
C GLY A 172 53.68 -22.55 -73.02
N HIS A 173 53.86 -21.28 -73.43
CA HIS A 173 54.78 -20.33 -72.80
C HIS A 173 54.13 -18.97 -72.47
N GLY A 174 52.83 -18.85 -72.69
CA GLY A 174 52.12 -17.60 -72.50
C GLY A 174 50.67 -17.68 -72.91
N LYS A 175 50.03 -16.51 -72.92
CA LYS A 175 48.62 -16.38 -73.28
C LYS A 175 48.39 -15.06 -74.02
N VAL A 176 47.65 -15.15 -75.12
CA VAL A 176 47.06 -14.01 -75.81
C VAL A 176 45.65 -13.80 -75.26
N TRP A 177 45.44 -12.70 -74.54
CA TRP A 177 44.18 -12.31 -73.93
C TRP A 177 43.24 -11.63 -74.93
N GLY A 178 43.76 -11.09 -76.03
CA GLY A 178 42.94 -10.37 -76.98
C GLY A 178 42.41 -9.06 -76.38
N ASP A 179 41.10 -8.86 -76.45
CA ASP A 179 40.39 -7.73 -75.86
C ASP A 179 40.00 -7.94 -74.38
N ASP A 180 40.34 -9.08 -73.78
CA ASP A 180 40.12 -9.35 -72.36
C ASP A 180 41.11 -8.58 -71.46
N VAL A 181 40.79 -7.30 -71.23
CA VAL A 181 41.54 -6.40 -70.37
C VAL A 181 41.53 -6.86 -68.91
N ARG A 182 40.41 -7.40 -68.42
CA ARG A 182 40.27 -7.82 -67.00
C ARG A 182 41.15 -9.03 -66.71
N GLY A 183 41.15 -10.02 -67.59
CA GLY A 183 42.02 -11.19 -67.49
C GLY A 183 43.50 -10.80 -67.56
N TYR A 184 43.86 -9.94 -68.51
CA TYR A 184 45.23 -9.40 -68.61
C TYR A 184 45.67 -8.70 -67.32
N LYS A 185 44.89 -7.74 -66.81
CA LYS A 185 45.19 -7.03 -65.55
C LYS A 185 45.34 -7.99 -64.38
N THR A 186 44.48 -9.00 -64.29
CA THR A 186 44.53 -10.01 -63.24
C THR A 186 45.83 -10.83 -63.33
N ALA A 187 46.24 -11.24 -64.52
CA ALA A 187 47.49 -11.97 -64.73
C ALA A 187 48.72 -11.12 -64.36
N VAL A 188 48.78 -9.87 -64.83
CA VAL A 188 49.86 -8.94 -64.47
C VAL A 188 49.92 -8.71 -62.95
N ARG A 189 48.77 -8.43 -62.31
CA ARG A 189 48.66 -8.24 -60.86
C ARG A 189 49.15 -9.46 -60.09
N THR A 190 48.60 -10.65 -60.40
CA THR A 190 48.89 -11.87 -59.63
C THR A 190 50.33 -12.36 -59.83
N THR A 191 50.91 -12.16 -61.01
CA THR A 191 52.30 -12.53 -61.28
C THR A 191 53.29 -11.54 -60.68
N ILE A 192 53.20 -10.25 -61.03
CA ILE A 192 54.20 -9.23 -60.63
C ILE A 192 54.02 -8.81 -59.17
N PHE A 193 52.77 -8.68 -58.72
CA PHE A 193 52.39 -8.16 -57.40
C PHE A 193 51.63 -9.23 -56.61
N ALA A 194 52.22 -10.42 -56.49
CA ALA A 194 51.64 -11.53 -55.74
C ALA A 194 51.18 -11.10 -54.33
N GLY A 195 49.94 -11.44 -53.99
CA GLY A 195 49.30 -11.06 -52.72
C GLY A 195 48.57 -9.70 -52.73
N PHE A 196 48.61 -8.93 -53.82
CA PHE A 196 47.82 -7.70 -53.92
C PHE A 196 46.37 -8.02 -54.28
N SER A 197 45.43 -7.44 -53.51
CA SER A 197 44.02 -7.37 -53.90
C SER A 197 43.84 -6.46 -55.12
N GLU A 198 42.66 -6.50 -55.75
CA GLU A 198 42.35 -5.61 -56.87
C GLU A 198 42.43 -4.14 -56.47
N ASP A 199 41.87 -3.79 -55.32
CA ASP A 199 41.88 -2.41 -54.81
C ASP A 199 43.29 -1.93 -54.48
N ARG A 200 44.11 -2.79 -53.85
CA ARG A 200 45.51 -2.46 -53.55
C ARG A 200 46.33 -2.28 -54.83
N TYR A 201 46.06 -3.09 -55.85
CA TYR A 201 46.70 -2.93 -57.15
C TYR A 201 46.28 -1.62 -57.82
N GLN A 202 44.99 -1.28 -57.77
CA GLN A 202 44.48 -0.04 -58.34
C GLN A 202 45.09 1.19 -57.63
N ALA A 203 45.14 1.19 -56.29
CA ALA A 203 45.79 2.24 -55.51
C ALA A 203 47.28 2.40 -55.86
N LEU A 204 48.01 1.30 -56.07
CA LEU A 204 49.40 1.35 -56.55
C LEU A 204 49.52 2.04 -57.90
N ILE A 205 48.66 1.69 -58.87
CA ILE A 205 48.68 2.31 -60.20
C ILE A 205 48.37 3.80 -60.10
N ASP A 206 47.38 4.18 -59.30
CA ASP A 206 47.00 5.58 -59.15
C ASP A 206 48.11 6.39 -58.43
N GLY A 207 48.80 5.79 -57.46
CA GLY A 207 50.02 6.35 -56.88
C GLY A 207 51.16 6.53 -57.90
N LEU A 208 51.37 5.55 -58.80
CA LEU A 208 52.34 5.68 -59.89
C LEU A 208 51.99 6.83 -60.84
N LEU A 209 50.71 6.98 -61.18
CA LEU A 209 50.22 8.09 -62.02
C LEU A 209 50.41 9.46 -61.35
N ALA A 210 50.24 9.53 -60.03
CA ALA A 210 50.46 10.75 -59.28
C ALA A 210 51.93 11.17 -59.30
N VAL A 211 52.84 10.25 -58.98
CA VAL A 211 54.30 10.51 -58.93
C VAL A 211 54.89 10.79 -60.31
N ARG A 212 54.29 10.22 -61.37
CA ARG A 212 54.78 10.35 -62.75
C ARG A 212 54.60 11.75 -63.36
N LYS A 213 53.79 12.62 -62.77
CA LYS A 213 53.54 13.96 -63.31
C LYS A 213 54.83 14.79 -63.27
N GLN A 214 55.14 15.45 -64.39
CA GLN A 214 56.43 16.14 -64.62
C GLN A 214 56.79 17.21 -63.58
N SER A 215 55.80 17.76 -62.87
CA SER A 215 56.05 18.63 -61.74
C SER A 215 55.50 17.97 -60.47
N ILE A 216 56.35 17.15 -59.86
CA ILE A 216 56.17 16.81 -58.45
C ILE A 216 56.31 18.12 -57.65
N THR A 217 57.21 19.04 -58.02
CA THR A 217 57.48 20.27 -57.26
C THR A 217 56.52 21.44 -57.49
N ASP A 218 55.92 21.63 -58.67
CA ASP A 218 54.88 22.66 -58.85
C ASP A 218 53.54 22.17 -58.31
N GLY A 219 53.17 22.68 -57.14
CA GLY A 219 51.86 22.46 -56.55
C GLY A 219 51.78 21.29 -55.57
N LEU A 220 52.91 20.70 -55.16
CA LEU A 220 52.98 19.91 -53.93
C LEU A 220 52.89 20.83 -52.73
N THR A 221 51.67 21.23 -52.38
CA THR A 221 51.36 21.66 -51.02
C THR A 221 51.43 20.43 -50.11
N ASP A 222 51.85 20.59 -48.85
CA ASP A 222 51.85 19.50 -47.86
C ASP A 222 50.52 18.73 -47.82
N LYS A 223 49.41 19.46 -48.03
CA LYS A 223 48.06 18.89 -48.14
C LYS A 223 47.91 17.93 -49.32
N ARG A 224 48.39 18.32 -50.52
CA ARG A 224 48.30 17.50 -51.72
C ARG A 224 49.24 16.30 -51.67
N LEU A 225 50.41 16.45 -51.05
CA LEU A 225 51.29 15.32 -50.77
C LEU A 225 50.61 14.31 -49.84
N ASN A 226 49.99 14.80 -48.76
CA ASN A 226 49.31 13.96 -47.80
C ASN A 226 48.08 13.27 -48.42
N GLU A 227 47.29 13.99 -49.23
CA GLU A 227 46.18 13.41 -50.00
C GLU A 227 46.68 12.30 -50.93
N LEU A 228 47.73 12.53 -51.72
CA LEU A 228 48.29 11.53 -52.63
C LEU A 228 48.91 10.33 -51.90
N LEU A 229 49.58 10.56 -50.78
CA LEU A 229 50.11 9.47 -49.95
C LEU A 229 48.99 8.68 -49.31
N THR A 230 47.93 9.35 -48.82
CA THR A 230 46.75 8.73 -48.21
C THR A 230 45.93 7.93 -49.23
N GLU A 231 45.74 8.45 -50.43
CA GLU A 231 45.10 7.73 -51.55
C GLU A 231 45.95 6.55 -52.04
N GLY A 232 47.28 6.66 -51.94
CA GLY A 232 48.22 5.59 -52.25
C GLY A 232 48.39 4.56 -51.12
N LEU A 233 47.85 4.81 -49.92
CA LEU A 233 47.86 3.82 -48.85
C LEU A 233 46.94 2.66 -49.22
N PRO A 234 47.32 1.42 -48.88
CA PRO A 234 46.47 0.27 -49.14
C PRO A 234 45.12 0.44 -48.44
N ALA A 235 44.03 0.07 -49.12
CA ALA A 235 42.74 -0.10 -48.47
C ALA A 235 42.90 -1.02 -47.26
N LEU A 236 42.28 -0.63 -46.14
CA LEU A 236 42.25 -1.43 -44.92
C LEU A 236 41.73 -2.83 -45.25
N ASP A 237 42.35 -3.85 -44.67
CA ASP A 237 41.96 -5.23 -44.91
C ASP A 237 40.49 -5.41 -44.50
N ALA A 238 39.66 -5.86 -45.45
CA ALA A 238 38.25 -6.10 -45.21
C ALA A 238 38.02 -7.08 -44.05
N HIS A 239 38.94 -8.03 -43.84
CA HIS A 239 38.89 -8.96 -42.73
C HIS A 239 39.15 -8.27 -41.38
N GLU A 240 40.12 -7.35 -41.31
CA GLU A 240 40.42 -6.58 -40.10
C GLU A 240 39.26 -5.62 -39.76
N LEU A 241 38.69 -4.95 -40.76
CA LEU A 241 37.50 -4.11 -40.60
C LEU A 241 36.31 -4.90 -40.06
N ASP A 242 36.06 -6.09 -40.61
CA ASP A 242 34.98 -6.98 -40.20
C ASP A 242 35.21 -7.54 -38.78
N GLN A 243 36.46 -7.86 -38.40
CA GLN A 243 36.78 -8.20 -37.01
C GLN A 243 36.50 -7.05 -36.04
N VAL A 244 36.90 -5.83 -36.39
CA VAL A 244 36.65 -4.64 -35.55
C VAL A 244 35.15 -4.37 -35.44
N ALA A 245 34.42 -4.42 -36.56
CA ALA A 245 32.96 -4.22 -36.59
C ALA A 245 32.24 -5.23 -35.69
N ARG A 246 32.56 -6.53 -35.79
CA ARG A 246 32.02 -7.56 -34.90
C ARG A 246 32.37 -7.31 -33.43
N GLY A 247 33.58 -6.83 -33.15
CA GLY A 247 34.00 -6.46 -31.79
C GLY A 247 33.12 -5.34 -31.20
N PHE A 248 32.79 -4.33 -32.00
CA PHE A 248 31.89 -3.25 -31.60
C PHE A 248 30.45 -3.74 -31.40
N GLU A 249 29.90 -4.53 -32.31
CA GLU A 249 28.56 -5.11 -32.15
C GLU A 249 28.45 -5.96 -30.88
N GLN A 250 29.49 -6.74 -30.58
CA GLN A 250 29.54 -7.55 -29.36
C GLN A 250 29.63 -6.69 -28.09
N LEU A 251 30.36 -5.56 -28.13
CA LEU A 251 30.41 -4.60 -27.03
C LEU A 251 29.05 -3.93 -26.80
N ASP A 252 28.35 -3.53 -27.86
CA ASP A 252 27.02 -2.92 -27.76
C ASP A 252 25.98 -3.92 -27.24
N SER A 253 26.01 -5.17 -27.72
CA SER A 253 25.16 -6.24 -27.20
C SER A 253 25.41 -6.50 -25.70
N ARG A 254 26.69 -6.49 -25.28
CA ARG A 254 27.05 -6.64 -23.86
C ARG A 254 26.56 -5.46 -23.03
N ARG A 255 26.66 -4.21 -23.53
CA ARG A 255 26.11 -3.03 -22.85
C ARG A 255 24.61 -3.14 -22.66
N ALA A 256 23.87 -3.48 -23.71
CA ALA A 256 22.42 -3.69 -23.61
C ALA A 256 22.05 -4.80 -22.61
N THR A 257 22.84 -5.89 -22.58
CA THR A 257 22.64 -6.97 -21.60
C THR A 257 22.89 -6.51 -20.17
N ILE A 258 23.93 -5.70 -19.94
CA ILE A 258 24.22 -5.11 -18.62
C ILE A 258 23.06 -4.23 -18.16
N GLU A 259 22.53 -3.36 -19.02
CA GLU A 259 21.39 -2.50 -18.68
C GLU A 259 20.14 -3.30 -18.26
N VAL A 260 19.84 -4.40 -18.97
CA VAL A 260 18.73 -5.29 -18.63
C VAL A 260 18.98 -5.99 -17.28
N LEU A 261 20.20 -6.47 -17.04
CA LEU A 261 20.56 -7.12 -15.78
C LEU A 261 20.50 -6.15 -14.60
N GLU A 262 20.95 -4.91 -14.77
CA GLU A 262 20.86 -3.88 -13.74
C GLU A 262 19.39 -3.56 -13.39
N LEU A 263 18.52 -3.47 -14.39
CA LEU A 263 17.09 -3.30 -14.18
C LEU A 263 16.48 -4.50 -13.45
N ALA A 264 16.89 -5.73 -13.81
CA ALA A 264 16.42 -6.95 -13.16
C ALA A 264 16.84 -6.99 -11.68
N VAL A 265 18.09 -6.66 -11.37
CA VAL A 265 18.61 -6.58 -9.99
C VAL A 265 17.84 -5.52 -9.18
N LYS A 266 17.63 -4.33 -9.75
CA LYS A 266 16.84 -3.28 -9.09
C LYS A 266 15.40 -3.72 -8.79
N THR A 267 14.78 -4.42 -9.75
CA THR A 267 13.40 -4.93 -9.61
C THR A 267 13.33 -6.05 -8.58
N ALA A 268 14.28 -6.98 -8.58
CA ALA A 268 14.39 -8.04 -7.58
C ALA A 268 14.58 -7.47 -6.17
N GLY A 269 15.43 -6.45 -6.01
CA GLY A 269 15.62 -5.76 -4.72
C GLY A 269 14.35 -5.05 -4.23
N ALA A 270 13.54 -4.49 -5.13
CA ALA A 270 12.25 -3.90 -4.77
C ALA A 270 11.22 -4.98 -4.36
N LEU A 271 11.21 -6.12 -5.04
CA LEU A 271 10.36 -7.26 -4.70
C LEU A 271 10.70 -7.83 -3.34
N ASP A 272 12.00 -8.06 -3.06
CA ASP A 272 12.48 -8.59 -1.78
C ASP A 272 11.97 -7.74 -0.59
N ARG A 273 12.13 -6.42 -0.67
CA ARG A 273 11.62 -5.49 0.35
C ARG A 273 10.11 -5.62 0.57
N ARG A 274 9.34 -5.80 -0.51
CA ARG A 274 7.87 -5.98 -0.43
C ARG A 274 7.51 -7.33 0.18
N VAL A 275 8.19 -8.40 -0.22
CA VAL A 275 7.98 -9.75 0.34
C VAL A 275 8.29 -9.77 1.83
N VAL A 276 9.40 -9.17 2.27
CA VAL A 276 9.74 -9.07 3.70
C VAL A 276 8.68 -8.27 4.46
N THR A 277 8.19 -7.18 3.89
CA THR A 277 7.13 -6.35 4.52
C THR A 277 5.83 -7.13 4.64
N TYR A 278 5.41 -7.82 3.57
CA TYR A 278 4.24 -8.68 3.56
C TYR A 278 4.35 -9.82 4.57
N ALA A 279 5.48 -10.55 4.57
CA ALA A 279 5.74 -11.65 5.50
C ALA A 279 5.71 -11.17 6.96
N ARG A 280 6.32 -10.01 7.27
CA ARG A 280 6.22 -9.38 8.59
C ARG A 280 4.78 -9.01 8.96
N GLY A 281 4.00 -8.51 8.00
CA GLY A 281 2.58 -8.22 8.19
C GLY A 281 1.75 -9.47 8.50
N ALA A 282 1.94 -10.52 7.71
CA ALA A 282 1.28 -11.81 7.90
C ALA A 282 1.64 -12.43 9.27
N LEU A 283 2.93 -12.43 9.64
CA LEU A 283 3.39 -12.91 10.95
C LEU A 283 2.78 -12.10 12.10
N ARG A 284 2.68 -10.77 11.98
CA ARG A 284 2.01 -9.93 12.98
C ARG A 284 0.52 -10.23 13.10
N ALA A 285 -0.17 -10.43 11.99
CA ALA A 285 -1.59 -10.80 12.00
C ALA A 285 -1.80 -12.16 12.67
N SER A 286 -0.99 -13.17 12.33
CA SER A 286 -1.01 -14.47 12.98
C SER A 286 -0.69 -14.38 14.48
N ALA A 287 0.33 -13.60 14.87
CA ALA A 287 0.67 -13.36 16.26
C ALA A 287 -0.48 -12.68 17.03
N ALA A 288 -1.16 -11.70 16.44
CA ALA A 288 -2.30 -11.02 17.06
C ALA A 288 -3.46 -11.97 17.33
N ILE A 289 -3.74 -12.92 16.43
CA ILE A 289 -4.75 -13.97 16.64
C ILE A 289 -4.37 -14.83 17.84
N VAL A 290 -3.12 -15.28 17.91
CA VAL A 290 -2.62 -16.10 19.03
C VAL A 290 -2.67 -15.33 20.35
N SER A 291 -2.19 -14.08 20.39
CA SER A 291 -2.23 -13.25 21.60
C SER A 291 -3.65 -12.92 22.06
N ALA A 292 -4.60 -12.72 21.13
CA ALA A 292 -6.00 -12.53 21.46
C ALA A 292 -6.62 -13.82 22.03
N ALA A 293 -6.26 -14.98 21.48
CA ALA A 293 -6.69 -16.27 22.00
C ALA A 293 -6.14 -16.53 23.41
N GLU A 294 -4.86 -16.21 23.65
CA GLU A 294 -4.21 -16.31 24.97
C GLU A 294 -4.86 -15.36 25.99
N THR A 295 -5.09 -14.10 25.61
CA THR A 295 -5.82 -13.13 26.45
C THR A 295 -7.23 -13.62 26.80
N ARG A 296 -7.95 -14.21 25.82
CA ARG A 296 -9.27 -14.80 26.05
C ARG A 296 -9.19 -16.00 26.99
N HIS A 297 -8.19 -16.86 26.83
CA HIS A 297 -7.94 -18.00 27.70
C HIS A 297 -7.68 -17.54 29.14
N ASP A 298 -6.84 -16.54 29.33
CA ASP A 298 -6.55 -15.97 30.66
C ASP A 298 -7.78 -15.36 31.31
N ARG A 299 -8.61 -14.64 30.54
CA ARG A 299 -9.88 -14.10 31.04
C ARG A 299 -10.82 -15.21 31.49
N VAL A 300 -11.03 -16.23 30.66
CA VAL A 300 -11.88 -17.37 31.00
C VAL A 300 -11.34 -18.13 32.21
N THR A 301 -10.01 -18.26 32.33
CA THR A 301 -9.37 -18.91 33.49
C THR A 301 -9.60 -18.09 34.77
N LYS A 302 -9.46 -16.76 34.72
CA LYS A 302 -9.77 -15.87 35.84
C LYS A 302 -11.25 -15.93 36.24
N GLU A 303 -12.16 -15.86 35.26
CA GLU A 303 -13.61 -15.98 35.49
C GLU A 303 -13.96 -17.33 36.10
N ARG A 304 -13.36 -18.43 35.60
CA ARG A 304 -13.52 -19.76 36.19
C ARG A 304 -13.08 -19.76 37.65
N ASN A 305 -11.87 -19.28 37.96
CA ASN A 305 -11.35 -19.28 39.33
C ASN A 305 -12.22 -18.40 40.26
N ALA A 306 -12.70 -17.26 39.79
CA ALA A 306 -13.61 -16.39 40.54
C ALA A 306 -14.96 -17.09 40.80
N ASN A 307 -15.53 -17.74 39.79
CA ASN A 307 -16.76 -18.52 39.94
C ASN A 307 -16.57 -19.73 40.88
N GLU A 308 -15.43 -20.40 40.83
CA GLU A 308 -15.09 -21.52 41.71
C GLU A 308 -14.97 -21.03 43.16
N THR A 309 -14.32 -19.88 43.39
CA THR A 309 -14.26 -19.23 44.70
C THR A 309 -15.66 -18.85 45.19
N ALA A 310 -16.45 -18.17 44.36
CA ALA A 310 -17.83 -17.78 44.70
C ALA A 310 -18.73 -18.99 44.97
N LEU A 311 -18.53 -20.10 44.26
CA LEU A 311 -19.23 -21.36 44.51
C LEU A 311 -18.86 -21.91 45.89
N THR A 312 -17.56 -21.97 46.23
CA THR A 312 -17.14 -22.44 47.56
C THR A 312 -17.67 -21.54 48.69
N GLU A 313 -17.68 -20.22 48.51
CA GLU A 313 -18.27 -19.29 49.47
C GLU A 313 -19.78 -19.47 49.60
N ALA A 314 -20.49 -19.68 48.48
CA ALA A 314 -21.91 -19.97 48.47
C ALA A 314 -22.21 -21.31 49.18
N GLU A 315 -21.45 -22.36 48.92
CA GLU A 315 -21.56 -23.66 49.59
C GLU A 315 -21.30 -23.56 51.10
N GLU A 316 -20.30 -22.78 51.50
CA GLU A 316 -20.06 -22.47 52.92
C GLU A 316 -21.23 -21.69 53.53
N SER A 317 -21.75 -20.69 52.83
CA SER A 317 -22.88 -19.88 53.30
C SER A 317 -24.14 -20.72 53.48
N ILE A 318 -24.42 -21.65 52.54
CA ILE A 318 -25.50 -22.63 52.61
C ILE A 318 -25.28 -23.56 53.79
N SER A 319 -24.05 -24.02 54.00
CA SER A 319 -23.70 -24.88 55.13
C SER A 319 -23.90 -24.17 56.47
N LYS A 320 -23.49 -22.90 56.57
CA LYS A 320 -23.73 -22.04 57.75
C LYS A 320 -25.23 -21.79 57.96
N ALA A 321 -25.98 -21.51 56.90
CA ALA A 321 -27.43 -21.31 56.94
C ALA A 321 -28.17 -22.59 57.36
N LYS A 322 -27.80 -23.75 56.83
CA LYS A 322 -28.33 -25.06 57.25
C LYS A 322 -28.05 -25.33 58.73
N ARG A 323 -26.83 -25.09 59.21
CA ARG A 323 -26.50 -25.20 60.65
C ARG A 323 -27.32 -24.25 61.50
N ARG A 324 -27.50 -23.00 61.07
CA ARG A 324 -28.33 -22.01 61.78
C ARG A 324 -29.80 -22.40 61.79
N SER A 325 -30.34 -22.86 60.67
CA SER A 325 -31.70 -23.38 60.56
C SER A 325 -31.90 -24.58 61.49
N GLY A 326 -30.97 -25.54 61.51
CA GLY A 326 -31.00 -26.67 62.46
C GLY A 326 -31.04 -26.20 63.92
N ARG A 327 -30.16 -25.27 64.31
CA ARG A 327 -30.18 -24.68 65.66
C ARG A 327 -31.49 -23.98 65.99
N LEU A 328 -32.09 -23.28 65.04
CA LEU A 328 -33.38 -22.61 65.23
C LEU A 328 -34.52 -23.63 65.39
N VAL A 329 -34.52 -24.72 64.63
CA VAL A 329 -35.48 -25.83 64.79
C VAL A 329 -35.32 -26.50 66.16
N ASP A 330 -34.08 -26.76 66.59
CA ASP A 330 -33.82 -27.32 67.92
C ASP A 330 -34.26 -26.36 69.03
N ARG A 331 -34.02 -25.05 68.85
CA ARG A 331 -34.47 -24.03 69.79
C ARG A 331 -35.99 -23.88 69.81
N GLU A 332 -36.66 -24.01 68.66
CA GLU A 332 -38.12 -24.04 68.56
C GLU A 332 -38.68 -25.24 69.32
N ARG A 333 -38.07 -26.43 69.17
CA ARG A 333 -38.45 -27.63 69.94
C ARG A 333 -38.23 -27.45 71.44
N GLU A 334 -37.10 -26.86 71.85
CA GLU A 334 -36.81 -26.56 73.25
C GLU A 334 -37.83 -25.56 73.83
N LEU A 335 -38.14 -24.49 73.09
CA LEU A 335 -39.13 -23.48 73.51
C LEU A 335 -40.54 -24.05 73.56
N LYS A 336 -40.94 -24.89 72.59
CA LYS A 336 -42.21 -25.63 72.65
C LYS A 336 -42.25 -26.57 73.86
N GLY A 337 -41.14 -27.25 74.17
CA GLY A 337 -41.00 -28.06 75.38
C GLY A 337 -41.12 -27.24 76.66
N LYS A 338 -40.51 -26.04 76.70
CA LYS A 338 -40.65 -25.10 77.83
C LYS A 338 -42.05 -24.53 77.96
N ASP A 339 -42.72 -24.19 76.86
CA ASP A 339 -44.11 -23.72 76.85
C ASP A 339 -45.05 -24.82 77.41
N LEU A 340 -44.86 -26.08 76.96
CA LEU A 340 -45.56 -27.24 77.51
C LEU A 340 -45.27 -27.43 79.00
N ALA A 341 -44.02 -27.30 79.44
CA ALA A 341 -43.64 -27.44 80.85
C ALA A 341 -44.21 -26.31 81.73
N ILE A 342 -44.27 -25.08 81.23
CA ILE A 342 -44.88 -23.93 81.94
C ILE A 342 -46.39 -24.13 82.05
N ARG A 343 -47.07 -24.53 80.97
CA ARG A 343 -48.51 -24.88 81.00
C ARG A 343 -48.81 -26.07 81.91
N ALA A 344 -47.88 -27.03 82.04
CA ALA A 344 -48.01 -28.18 82.93
C ALA A 344 -47.59 -27.89 84.39
N SER A 345 -46.99 -26.73 84.66
CA SER A 345 -46.53 -26.36 86.00
C SER A 345 -47.71 -26.10 86.95
N ALA A 346 -47.54 -26.46 88.23
CA ALA A 346 -48.56 -26.28 89.27
C ALA A 346 -48.99 -24.82 89.46
N GLN A 347 -48.13 -23.86 89.11
CA GLN A 347 -48.38 -22.42 89.21
C GLN A 347 -49.31 -21.90 88.10
N TYR A 348 -49.35 -22.55 86.93
CA TYR A 348 -50.29 -22.19 85.85
C TYR A 348 -51.67 -22.81 86.09
N LYS A 349 -51.73 -24.04 86.61
CA LYS A 349 -53.01 -24.67 87.06
C LYS A 349 -53.69 -23.91 88.21
N SER A 350 -52.91 -23.28 89.10
CA SER A 350 -53.49 -22.41 90.14
C SER A 350 -54.09 -21.11 89.60
N ILE A 351 -53.70 -20.66 88.40
CA ILE A 351 -54.30 -19.49 87.74
C ILE A 351 -55.67 -19.85 87.16
N ASP A 352 -55.84 -21.02 86.54
CA ASP A 352 -57.15 -21.53 86.11
C ASP A 352 -58.11 -21.73 87.30
N GLU A 353 -57.61 -22.21 88.44
CA GLU A 353 -58.39 -22.34 89.68
C GLU A 353 -58.73 -20.99 90.34
N LEU A 354 -57.85 -19.99 90.21
CA LEU A 354 -58.10 -18.61 90.68
C LEU A 354 -59.09 -17.87 89.78
N ASP A 355 -59.05 -18.05 88.45
CA ASP A 355 -60.02 -17.48 87.52
C ASP A 355 -61.41 -18.10 87.71
N ALA A 356 -61.48 -19.41 87.99
CA ALA A 356 -62.73 -20.07 88.35
C ALA A 356 -63.33 -19.53 89.67
N ARG A 357 -62.50 -19.30 90.70
CA ARG A 357 -62.92 -18.69 91.98
C ARG A 357 -63.30 -17.22 91.85
N ARG A 358 -62.63 -16.47 90.98
CA ARG A 358 -62.96 -15.07 90.69
C ARG A 358 -64.31 -14.95 89.99
N GLN A 359 -64.61 -15.80 89.01
CA GLN A 359 -65.92 -15.83 88.35
C GLN A 359 -67.06 -16.27 89.28
N THR A 360 -66.79 -17.11 90.28
CA THR A 360 -67.81 -17.46 91.30
C THR A 360 -68.02 -16.33 92.30
N ALA A 361 -66.96 -15.60 92.69
CA ALA A 361 -67.05 -14.42 93.54
C ALA A 361 -67.80 -13.26 92.85
N GLU A 362 -67.49 -12.95 91.58
CA GLU A 362 -68.15 -11.89 90.81
C GLU A 362 -69.65 -12.17 90.61
N ARG A 363 -70.04 -13.43 90.38
CA ARG A 363 -71.47 -13.82 90.31
C ARG A 363 -72.18 -13.70 91.67
N SER A 364 -71.51 -14.00 92.78
CA SER A 364 -72.08 -13.86 94.12
C SER A 364 -72.25 -12.39 94.56
N GLU A 365 -71.33 -11.51 94.12
CA GLU A 365 -71.37 -10.08 94.40
C GLU A 365 -72.46 -9.37 93.59
N GLU A 366 -72.73 -9.80 92.36
CA GLU A 366 -73.82 -9.24 91.54
C GLU A 366 -75.22 -9.59 92.08
N THR A 367 -75.41 -10.80 92.60
CA THR A 367 -76.65 -11.19 93.31
C THR A 367 -76.85 -10.43 94.61
N ALA A 368 -75.79 -10.23 95.41
CA ALA A 368 -75.86 -9.47 96.66
C ALA A 368 -76.18 -7.97 96.43
N ARG A 369 -75.64 -7.36 95.36
CA ARG A 369 -75.95 -5.96 95.00
C ARG A 369 -77.39 -5.75 94.54
N ARG A 370 -78.02 -6.74 93.90
CA ARG A 370 -79.43 -6.65 93.48
C ARG A 370 -80.41 -6.77 94.67
N GLU A 371 -80.09 -7.57 95.68
CA GLU A 371 -80.92 -7.69 96.89
C GLU A 371 -80.73 -6.49 97.84
N ALA A 372 -79.52 -5.95 97.98
CA ALA A 372 -79.27 -4.72 98.75
C ALA A 372 -79.98 -3.48 98.16
N GLY A 373 -80.00 -3.35 96.83
CA GLY A 373 -80.69 -2.24 96.16
C GLY A 373 -82.23 -2.28 96.23
N HIS A 374 -82.81 -3.42 96.64
CA HIS A 374 -84.25 -3.55 96.87
C HIS A 374 -84.65 -3.27 98.32
N ALA A 375 -83.74 -3.47 99.28
CA ALA A 375 -83.94 -3.17 100.70
C ALA A 375 -83.79 -1.67 101.02
N ASP A 376 -82.80 -0.99 100.44
CA ASP A 376 -82.58 0.47 100.66
C ASP A 376 -83.78 1.33 100.18
N ARG A 377 -84.42 0.94 99.07
CA ARG A 377 -85.57 1.69 98.52
C ARG A 377 -86.85 1.51 99.33
N THR A 378 -86.97 0.43 100.12
CA THR A 378 -88.10 0.20 101.03
C THR A 378 -87.90 0.88 102.38
N GLU A 379 -86.66 1.12 102.80
CA GLU A 379 -86.31 1.78 104.06
C GLU A 379 -86.41 3.32 103.95
N GLU A 380 -86.00 3.91 102.83
CA GLU A 380 -86.15 5.35 102.56
C GLU A 380 -87.62 5.81 102.40
N ALA A 381 -88.50 4.91 101.93
CA ALA A 381 -89.95 5.19 101.81
C ALA A 381 -90.68 5.10 103.16
N ALA A 382 -90.21 4.27 104.09
CA ALA A 382 -90.76 4.13 105.44
C ALA A 382 -90.34 5.30 106.36
N ALA A 383 -89.08 5.76 106.26
CA ALA A 383 -88.56 6.87 107.07
C ALA A 383 -89.22 8.23 106.76
N LYS A 384 -89.63 8.48 105.50
CA LYS A 384 -90.37 9.70 105.13
C LYS A 384 -91.82 9.71 105.64
N ALA A 385 -92.47 8.55 105.73
CA ALA A 385 -93.84 8.44 106.24
C ALA A 385 -93.93 8.58 107.78
N GLU A 386 -92.89 8.18 108.52
CA GLU A 386 -92.82 8.39 109.98
C GLU A 386 -92.57 9.86 110.37
N GLN A 387 -91.84 10.61 109.54
CA GLN A 387 -91.52 12.01 109.81
C GLN A 387 -92.72 12.95 109.56
N GLU A 388 -93.59 12.61 108.61
CA GLU A 388 -94.84 13.34 108.35
C GLU A 388 -95.92 13.02 109.41
N ALA A 389 -96.00 11.77 109.88
CA ALA A 389 -96.95 11.38 110.94
C ALA A 389 -96.64 12.00 112.32
N ALA A 390 -95.37 12.29 112.62
CA ALA A 390 -94.96 12.96 113.86
C ALA A 390 -95.30 14.46 113.87
N SER A 391 -95.26 15.11 112.71
CA SER A 391 -95.63 16.54 112.54
C SER A 391 -97.12 16.77 112.78
N ASP A 392 -97.97 15.87 112.27
CA ASP A 392 -99.42 15.97 112.40
C ASP A 392 -99.91 15.75 113.84
N GLN A 393 -99.23 14.89 114.62
CA GLN A 393 -99.57 14.63 116.02
C GLN A 393 -99.30 15.85 116.92
N THR A 394 -98.24 16.61 116.66
CA THR A 394 -97.92 17.85 117.40
C THR A 394 -98.85 19.01 117.11
N GLU A 395 -99.53 19.04 115.96
CA GLU A 395 -100.48 20.10 115.61
C GLU A 395 -101.87 19.87 116.25
N VAL A 396 -102.24 18.60 116.46
CA VAL A 396 -103.47 18.17 117.15
C VAL A 396 -103.42 18.50 118.65
N ASP A 397 -102.29 18.29 119.32
CA ASP A 397 -102.13 18.59 120.75
C ASP A 397 -102.17 20.11 121.03
N ARG A 398 -101.71 20.94 120.09
CA ARG A 398 -101.76 22.41 120.19
C ARG A 398 -103.17 22.96 120.05
N THR A 399 -104.05 22.32 119.27
CA THR A 399 -105.44 22.76 119.08
C THR A 399 -106.36 22.32 120.22
N ALA A 400 -106.11 21.17 120.85
CA ALA A 400 -106.87 20.68 122.00
C ALA A 400 -106.71 21.58 123.26
N SER A 401 -105.52 22.18 123.45
CA SER A 401 -105.24 23.09 124.57
C SER A 401 -105.99 24.43 124.46
N VAL A 402 -106.20 24.95 123.24
CA VAL A 402 -106.88 26.25 123.03
C VAL A 402 -108.40 26.14 123.20
N ALA A 403 -108.99 24.99 122.84
CA ALA A 403 -110.42 24.73 122.98
C ALA A 403 -110.86 24.52 124.45
N THR A 404 -109.98 24.00 125.31
CA THR A 404 -110.26 23.83 126.74
C THR A 404 -110.16 25.13 127.53
N GLU A 405 -109.34 26.09 127.07
CA GLU A 405 -109.16 27.39 127.70
C GLU A 405 -110.29 28.39 127.36
N THR A 406 -110.81 28.33 126.12
CA THR A 406 -111.97 29.13 125.69
C THR A 406 -113.29 28.65 126.34
N ALA A 407 -113.44 27.35 126.61
CA ALA A 407 -114.59 26.82 127.34
C ALA A 407 -114.65 27.25 128.82
N ARG A 408 -113.49 27.53 129.45
CA ARG A 408 -113.43 28.01 130.85
C ARG A 408 -113.74 29.51 130.99
N GLY A 409 -113.48 30.32 129.96
CA GLY A 409 -113.82 31.76 129.96
C GLY A 409 -115.33 32.04 129.87
N LEU A 410 -116.04 31.32 129.01
CA LEU A 410 -117.48 31.53 128.77
C LEU A 410 -118.39 31.11 129.95
N ALA A 411 -117.90 30.30 130.89
CA ALA A 411 -118.64 29.90 132.08
C ALA A 411 -118.59 30.94 133.22
N VAL A 412 -117.62 31.86 133.20
CA VAL A 412 -117.47 32.90 134.23
C VAL A 412 -118.32 34.13 133.90
N ASP A 413 -118.47 34.49 132.62
CA ASP A 413 -119.25 35.67 132.21
C ASP A 413 -120.76 35.45 132.29
N ALA A 414 -121.25 34.22 132.09
CA ALA A 414 -122.66 33.89 132.30
C ALA A 414 -123.08 33.97 133.78
N ARG A 415 -122.13 33.94 134.73
CA ARG A 415 -122.42 34.02 136.18
C ARG A 415 -122.37 35.44 136.73
N ARG A 416 -121.80 36.40 136.00
CA ARG A 416 -121.65 37.79 136.45
C ARG A 416 -122.79 38.72 136.03
N ALA A 417 -123.53 38.39 134.96
CA ALA A 417 -124.68 39.19 134.53
C ALA A 417 -125.99 38.87 135.28
N ALA A 418 -125.99 37.90 136.20
CA ALA A 418 -127.16 37.49 136.96
C ALA A 418 -127.24 38.09 138.38
N LEU A 419 -126.28 38.93 138.79
CA LEU A 419 -126.10 39.32 140.19
C LEU A 419 -126.03 40.84 140.48
N ASP A 420 -126.36 41.69 139.52
CA ASP A 420 -126.72 43.09 139.78
C ASP A 420 -128.05 43.42 139.09
N MET A 421 -129.14 43.16 139.81
CA MET A 421 -130.47 43.65 139.44
C MET A 421 -130.83 44.85 140.33
N THR A 422 -131.15 45.98 139.70
CA THR A 422 -132.02 47.02 140.28
C THR A 422 -132.91 47.61 139.18
N VAL A 423 -134.23 47.46 139.37
CA VAL A 423 -135.38 48.11 138.71
C VAL A 423 -135.05 49.27 137.73
N GLY A 424 -135.19 49.04 136.41
CA GLY A 424 -135.19 50.06 135.34
C GLY A 424 -134.55 49.59 134.01
N ASP A 425 -135.19 49.88 132.87
CA ASP A 425 -134.74 49.73 131.45
C ASP A 425 -134.45 48.33 130.82
N ASP A 426 -134.76 48.24 129.52
CA ASP A 426 -134.16 47.37 128.49
C ASP A 426 -134.46 45.85 128.41
N LEU A 427 -135.71 45.50 128.09
CA LEU A 427 -136.09 44.15 127.62
C LEU A 427 -135.81 43.88 126.12
N ALA A 428 -135.55 44.91 125.31
CA ALA A 428 -135.31 44.75 123.87
C ALA A 428 -133.88 44.25 123.52
N LYS A 429 -132.90 44.40 124.43
CA LYS A 429 -131.51 43.98 124.21
C LYS A 429 -131.25 42.49 124.49
N ALA A 430 -132.16 41.81 125.19
CA ALA A 430 -132.02 40.41 125.58
C ALA A 430 -132.31 39.41 124.44
N ALA A 431 -133.17 39.77 123.47
CA ALA A 431 -133.54 38.87 122.38
C ALA A 431 -132.44 38.71 121.31
N THR A 432 -131.72 39.79 121.01
CA THR A 432 -130.70 39.82 119.94
C THR A 432 -129.41 39.08 120.33
N ALA A 433 -129.07 39.04 121.63
CA ALA A 433 -127.89 38.31 122.13
C ALA A 433 -128.07 36.79 122.08
N TYR A 434 -129.31 36.30 122.24
CA TYR A 434 -129.61 34.86 122.21
C TYR A 434 -129.55 34.26 120.81
N GLN A 435 -129.96 34.99 119.77
CA GLN A 435 -129.90 34.48 118.39
C GLN A 435 -128.46 34.30 117.89
N ASN A 436 -127.56 35.26 118.16
CA ASN A 436 -126.15 35.14 117.75
C ASN A 436 -125.41 34.01 118.49
N ALA A 437 -125.80 33.68 119.72
CA ALA A 437 -125.20 32.60 120.49
C ALA A 437 -125.56 31.20 119.94
N VAL A 438 -126.73 31.05 119.30
CA VAL A 438 -127.15 29.78 118.68
C VAL A 438 -126.38 29.52 117.38
N GLU A 439 -126.22 30.55 116.54
CA GLU A 439 -125.54 30.44 115.24
C GLU A 439 -124.06 30.05 115.36
N ILE A 440 -123.38 30.53 116.41
CA ILE A 440 -121.98 30.20 116.69
C ILE A 440 -121.84 28.75 117.18
N LYS A 441 -122.83 28.23 117.92
CA LYS A 441 -122.81 26.84 118.41
C LYS A 441 -123.05 25.81 117.30
N GLU A 442 -123.87 26.12 116.30
CA GLU A 442 -124.09 25.18 115.18
C GLU A 442 -122.83 25.01 114.32
N LYS A 443 -122.10 26.11 114.02
CA LYS A 443 -120.83 26.02 113.27
C LYS A 443 -119.74 25.23 113.99
N ALA A 444 -119.62 25.40 115.32
CA ALA A 444 -118.62 24.67 116.10
C ALA A 444 -118.90 23.16 116.17
N ILE A 445 -120.18 22.75 116.13
CA ILE A 445 -120.57 21.33 116.16
C ILE A 445 -120.28 20.64 114.82
N ASP A 446 -120.46 21.33 113.69
CA ASP A 446 -120.19 20.75 112.37
C ASP A 446 -118.70 20.56 112.07
N GLU A 447 -117.84 21.46 112.54
CA GLU A 447 -116.38 21.30 112.42
C GLU A 447 -115.85 20.10 113.23
N VAL A 448 -116.40 19.88 114.42
CA VAL A 448 -116.03 18.73 115.27
C VAL A 448 -116.51 17.41 114.64
N ARG A 449 -117.70 17.38 114.01
CA ARG A 449 -118.20 16.18 113.32
C ARG A 449 -117.37 15.80 112.09
N SER A 450 -116.94 16.79 111.30
CA SER A 450 -116.06 16.58 110.14
C SER A 450 -114.75 15.87 110.54
N LYS A 451 -114.10 16.37 111.61
CA LYS A 451 -112.83 15.81 112.07
C LYS A 451 -112.96 14.45 112.74
N LEU A 452 -114.06 14.20 113.47
CA LEU A 452 -114.32 12.88 114.07
C LEU A 452 -114.49 11.77 113.01
N THR A 453 -115.00 12.13 111.83
CA THR A 453 -115.23 11.19 110.73
C THR A 453 -113.91 10.76 110.06
N ALA A 454 -112.93 11.67 109.95
CA ALA A 454 -111.60 11.36 109.42
C ALA A 454 -110.80 10.44 110.36
N VAL A 455 -110.89 10.64 111.68
CA VAL A 455 -110.21 9.81 112.68
C VAL A 455 -110.76 8.39 112.72
N ASN A 456 -112.08 8.21 112.55
CA ASN A 456 -112.69 6.88 112.50
C ASN A 456 -112.27 6.08 111.25
N LEU A 457 -112.03 6.73 110.10
CA LEU A 457 -111.55 6.07 108.89
C LEU A 457 -110.11 5.55 109.07
N ALA A 458 -109.25 6.34 109.72
CA ALA A 458 -107.87 5.96 110.01
C ALA A 458 -107.78 4.79 111.03
N THR A 459 -108.69 4.77 112.02
CA THR A 459 -108.66 3.74 113.07
C THR A 459 -109.12 2.37 112.55
N GLN A 460 -110.09 2.31 111.61
CA GLN A 460 -110.53 1.04 111.02
C GLN A 460 -109.45 0.37 110.14
N HIS A 461 -108.60 1.15 109.45
CA HIS A 461 -107.47 0.58 108.70
C HIS A 461 -106.40 -0.04 109.61
N ARG A 462 -106.29 0.40 110.87
CA ARG A 462 -105.37 -0.16 111.85
C ARG A 462 -105.88 -1.46 112.48
N THR A 463 -107.19 -1.56 112.78
CA THR A 463 -107.76 -2.76 113.42
C THR A 463 -107.88 -3.97 112.48
N TYR A 464 -107.92 -3.76 111.15
CA TYR A 464 -107.83 -4.86 110.17
C TYR A 464 -106.41 -5.44 110.06
N ALA A 465 -105.37 -4.69 110.44
CA ALA A 465 -103.97 -5.13 110.37
C ALA A 465 -103.49 -5.87 111.64
N ASP A 466 -104.04 -5.59 112.82
CA ASP A 466 -103.78 -6.39 114.02
C ASP A 466 -104.58 -7.73 114.03
N ASN A 467 -105.68 -7.84 113.26
CA ASN A 467 -106.48 -9.08 113.13
C ASN A 467 -106.17 -9.92 111.87
N ALA A 468 -105.11 -9.58 111.13
CA ALA A 468 -104.57 -10.38 110.01
C ALA A 468 -103.07 -10.70 110.18
N ARG A 469 -102.61 -10.73 111.44
CA ARG A 469 -101.46 -11.52 111.89
C ARG A 469 -101.93 -12.86 112.44
#